data_AF-A0A5C4MUL7-F1
#
_entry.id   AF-A0A5C4MUL7-F1
#
_cell.length_a   1.000
_cell.length_b   1.000
_cell.length_c   1.000
_cell.angle_alpha   90.00
_cell.angle_beta   90.00
_cell.angle_gamma   90.00
#
_symmetry.space_group_name_H-M   'P 1'
#
loop_
_entity.id
_entity.type
_entity.pdbx_description
1 polymer ?
#
loop_
_entity_poly.entity_id
_entity_poly.type
_entity_poly.pdbx_seq_one_letter_code
_entity_poly.pdbx_strand_id
1 'polypeptide(L)' 'MTYLKSLVLAAAAATLASQAVAGGFAPVVVDAAPVAPVEVVEPAAPRSTFGILLPLALLGGLVALAVASDDESEDE' A
#
# COMPACT_ATOMS: atom_id res chain seq x y z
N MET A 1 -4.40 -6.57 -24.66
CA MET A 1 -5.30 -6.51 -23.47
C MET A 1 -5.66 -7.89 -22.88
N THR A 2 -4.93 -8.96 -23.20
CA THR A 2 -5.28 -10.34 -22.82
C THR A 2 -4.97 -10.67 -21.35
N TYR A 3 -3.92 -10.06 -20.80
CA TYR A 3 -3.43 -10.29 -19.43
C TYR A 3 -4.30 -9.64 -18.33
N LEU A 4 -5.03 -8.58 -18.68
CA LEU A 4 -5.95 -7.92 -17.75
C LEU A 4 -7.17 -8.80 -17.45
N LYS A 5 -7.66 -9.53 -18.46
CA LYS A 5 -8.81 -10.43 -18.33
C LYS A 5 -8.52 -11.63 -17.43
N SER A 6 -7.32 -12.23 -17.54
CA SER A 6 -6.91 -13.32 -16.67
C SER A 6 -6.71 -12.88 -15.22
N LEU A 7 -6.21 -11.66 -15.01
CA LEU A 7 -6.03 -11.09 -13.67
C LEU A 7 -7.37 -10.90 -12.95
N VAL A 8 -8.36 -10.34 -13.65
CA VAL A 8 -9.71 -10.13 -13.11
C VAL A 8 -10.42 -11.45 -12.81
N LEU A 9 -10.22 -12.47 -13.64
CA LEU A 9 -10.83 -13.78 -13.45
C LEU A 9 -10.24 -14.52 -12.24
N ALA A 10 -8.92 -14.40 -12.02
CA ALA A 10 -8.24 -14.94 -10.84
C ALA A 10 -8.69 -14.22 -9.55
N ALA A 11 -8.86 -12.90 -9.60
CA ALA A 11 -9.37 -12.12 -8.48
C ALA A 11 -10.82 -12.51 -8.11
N ALA A 12 -11.68 -12.75 -9.10
CA ALA A 12 -13.05 -13.20 -8.88
C ALA A 12 -13.11 -14.62 -8.26
N ALA A 13 -12.27 -15.55 -8.73
CA ALA A 13 -12.21 -16.91 -8.20
C ALA A 13 -11.75 -16.96 -6.73
N ALA A 14 -10.82 -16.07 -6.34
CA ALA A 14 -10.34 -15.98 -4.96
C ALA A 14 -11.45 -15.56 -3.97
N THR A 15 -12.41 -14.74 -4.40
CA THR A 15 -13.52 -14.28 -3.54
C THR A 15 -14.57 -15.34 -3.26
N LEU A 16 -14.77 -16.30 -4.18
CA LEU A 16 -15.76 -17.37 -4.05
C LEU A 16 -15.27 -18.53 -3.15
N ALA A 17 -13.96 -18.71 -3.01
CA ALA A 17 -13.37 -19.76 -2.17
C ALA A 17 -13.48 -19.48 -0.66
N SER A 18 -13.94 -18.29 -0.26
CA SER A 18 -13.95 -17.85 1.16
C SER A 18 -15.17 -18.30 1.97
N GLN A 19 -16.16 -18.96 1.35
CA GLN A 19 -17.38 -19.37 2.06
C GLN A 19 -17.24 -20.77 2.68
N ALA A 20 -16.37 -20.90 3.68
CA ALA A 20 -16.38 -22.06 4.58
C ALA A 20 -17.32 -21.77 5.76
N VAL A 21 -18.56 -22.27 5.71
CA VAL A 21 -19.48 -22.25 6.85
C VAL A 21 -19.26 -23.53 7.66
N ALA A 22 -18.36 -23.46 8.64
CA ALA A 22 -18.10 -24.51 9.61
C ALA A 22 -18.46 -23.98 11.00
N GLY A 23 -19.59 -24.42 11.58
CA GLY A 23 -19.98 -23.92 12.91
C GLY A 23 -21.13 -24.62 13.64
N GLY A 24 -21.51 -25.85 13.27
CA GLY A 24 -22.73 -26.48 13.81
C GLY A 24 -22.60 -27.42 15.01
N PHE A 25 -21.39 -27.85 15.41
CA PHE A 25 -21.23 -28.95 16.38
C PHE A 25 -20.00 -28.81 17.30
N ALA A 26 -19.68 -27.60 17.78
CA ALA A 26 -18.61 -27.41 18.74
C ALA A 26 -19.12 -27.55 20.19
N PRO A 27 -18.48 -28.38 21.05
CA PRO A 27 -18.83 -28.49 22.46
C PRO A 27 -18.65 -27.15 23.19
N VAL A 28 -19.51 -26.88 24.17
CA VAL A 28 -19.45 -25.65 25.00
C VAL A 28 -18.19 -25.73 25.88
N VAL A 29 -17.17 -24.95 25.50
CA VAL A 29 -15.97 -24.75 26.31
C VAL A 29 -16.35 -23.80 27.44
N VAL A 30 -16.17 -24.25 28.69
CA VAL A 30 -16.30 -23.39 29.86
C VAL A 30 -15.06 -22.49 29.88
N ASP A 31 -15.23 -21.22 29.53
CA ASP A 31 -14.14 -20.26 29.49
C ASP A 31 -13.55 -20.05 30.88
N ALA A 32 -12.24 -20.26 30.99
CA ALA A 32 -11.47 -19.80 32.13
C ALA A 32 -11.62 -18.28 32.24
N ALA A 33 -11.56 -17.74 33.47
CA ALA A 33 -11.76 -16.32 33.78
C ALA A 33 -11.12 -15.40 32.71
N PRO A 34 -11.84 -14.36 32.25
CA PRO A 34 -11.39 -13.54 31.13
C PRO A 34 -10.01 -12.97 31.44
N VAL A 35 -9.00 -13.48 30.74
CA VAL A 35 -7.66 -12.91 30.77
C VAL A 35 -7.79 -11.51 30.21
N ALA A 36 -7.49 -10.50 31.02
CA ALA A 36 -7.54 -9.11 30.58
C ALA A 36 -6.73 -8.99 29.27
N PRO A 37 -7.29 -8.34 28.23
CA PRO A 37 -6.59 -8.19 26.96
C PRO A 37 -5.22 -7.54 27.21
N VAL A 38 -4.16 -8.21 26.80
CA VAL A 38 -2.84 -7.58 26.77
C VAL A 38 -2.88 -6.55 25.65
N GLU A 39 -2.81 -5.27 26.00
CA GLU A 39 -2.73 -4.20 25.01
C GLU A 39 -1.40 -4.30 24.26
N VAL A 40 -1.45 -4.85 23.04
CA VAL A 40 -0.32 -4.86 22.12
C VAL A 40 -0.30 -3.53 21.39
N VAL A 41 0.56 -2.60 21.82
CA VAL A 41 0.77 -1.32 21.13
C VAL A 41 1.76 -1.53 19.98
N GLU A 42 1.36 -1.16 18.77
CA GLU A 42 2.25 -1.20 17.60
C GLU A 42 3.37 -0.15 17.74
N PRO A 43 4.64 -0.50 17.45
CA PRO A 43 5.72 0.47 17.39
C PRO A 43 5.44 1.55 16.34
N ALA A 44 5.77 2.81 16.65
CA ALA A 44 5.64 3.89 15.67
C ALA A 44 6.46 3.61 14.41
N ALA A 45 5.85 3.76 13.24
CA ALA A 45 6.51 3.54 11.96
C ALA A 45 7.74 4.46 11.81
N PRO A 46 8.88 3.95 11.29
CA PRO A 46 10.05 4.77 10.98
C PRO A 46 9.70 5.86 9.98
N ARG A 47 10.10 7.11 10.26
CA ARG A 47 9.89 8.26 9.38
C ARG A 47 11.24 8.84 8.98
N SER A 48 11.42 9.13 7.70
CA SER A 48 12.65 9.76 7.19
C SER A 48 12.40 11.23 6.91
N THR A 49 13.22 12.11 7.49
CA THR A 49 13.25 13.54 7.15
C THR A 49 13.86 13.79 5.76
N PHE A 50 14.69 12.86 5.26
CA PHE A 50 15.37 12.98 3.96
C PHE A 50 14.45 12.69 2.76
N GLY A 51 13.24 12.19 2.98
CA GLY A 51 12.29 11.92 1.90
C GLY A 51 11.93 13.15 1.06
N ILE A 52 12.15 14.36 1.59
CA ILE A 52 11.91 15.61 0.86
C ILE A 52 13.03 16.00 -0.11
N LEU A 53 14.23 15.41 0.01
CA LEU A 53 15.35 15.79 -0.85
C LEU A 53 15.12 15.41 -2.31
N LEU A 54 14.59 14.22 -2.56
CA LEU A 54 14.32 13.74 -3.92
C LEU A 54 13.30 14.62 -4.67
N PRO A 55 12.11 14.93 -4.11
CA PRO A 55 11.16 15.81 -4.81
C PRO A 55 11.70 17.22 -5.01
N LEU A 56 12.48 17.76 -4.07
CA LEU A 56 13.13 19.06 -4.24
C LEU A 56 14.20 19.04 -5.35
N ALA A 57 15.02 18.00 -5.40
CA ALA A 57 16.02 17.84 -6.45
C ALA A 57 15.37 17.70 -7.83
N LEU A 58 14.29 16.92 -7.93
CA LEU A 58 13.52 16.82 -9.18
C LEU A 58 12.91 18.16 -9.59
N LEU A 59 12.29 18.88 -8.64
CA LEU A 59 11.71 20.19 -8.92
C LEU A 59 12.78 21.17 -9.43
N GLY A 60 13.92 21.26 -8.73
CA GLY A 60 15.04 22.11 -9.15
C GLY A 60 15.61 21.71 -10.51
N GLY A 61 15.75 20.41 -10.77
CA GLY A 61 16.22 19.89 -12.06
C GLY A 61 15.28 20.23 -13.22
N LEU A 62 13.97 20.12 -13.02
CA LEU A 62 12.97 20.50 -14.03
C LEU A 62 12.97 22.01 -14.31
N VAL A 63 13.13 22.84 -13.27
CA VAL A 63 13.26 24.30 -13.44
C VAL A 63 14.53 24.65 -14.23
N ALA A 64 15.66 24.05 -13.87
CA ALA A 64 16.92 24.26 -14.58
C ALA A 64 16.83 23.83 -16.05
N LEU A 65 16.20 22.68 -16.33
CA LEU A 65 15.96 22.21 -17.69
C LEU A 65 15.07 23.19 -18.49
N ALA A 66 14.01 23.72 -17.88
CA ALA A 66 13.13 24.67 -18.53
C ALA A 66 13.86 25.97 -18.89
N VAL A 67 14.66 26.53 -17.96
CA VAL A 67 15.48 27.73 -18.21
C VAL A 67 16.48 27.49 -19.32
N ALA A 68 17.19 26.36 -19.31
CA ALA A 68 18.14 26.02 -20.35
C ALA A 68 17.48 25.81 -21.73
N SER A 69 16.22 25.36 -21.77
CA SER A 69 15.50 25.16 -23.03
C SER A 69 14.96 26.47 -23.63
N ASP A 70 14.67 27.46 -22.78
CA ASP A 70 14.20 28.79 -23.20
C ASP A 70 15.34 29.59 -23.84
N ASP A 71 16.52 29.57 -23.19
CA ASP A 71 17.75 30.24 -23.66
C ASP A 71 18.20 29.75 -25.05
N GLU A 72 18.12 28.44 -25.30
CA GLU A 72 18.46 27.85 -26.62
C GLU A 72 17.47 28.27 -27.72
N SER A 73 16.25 28.68 -27.37
CA SER A 73 15.21 29.06 -28.35
C SER A 73 15.25 30.53 -28.79
N GLU A 74 16.02 31.39 -28.10
CA GLU A 74 16.17 32.82 -28.46
C GLU A 74 17.36 33.08 -29.42
N ASP A 75 18.26 32.11 -29.60
CA ASP A 75 19.44 32.21 -30.47
C ASP A 75 19.24 31.63 -31.91
N GLU A 76 18.01 31.21 -32.26
CA GLU A 76 17.55 30.92 -33.64
C GLU A 76 16.65 32.03 -34.22
#